data_AF-A0A6I3SJW4-F1
#
_entry.id   AF-A0A6I3SJW4-F1
#
_cell.length_a   1.000
_cell.length_b   1.000
_cell.length_c   1.000
_cell.angle_alpha   90.00
_cell.angle_beta   90.00
_cell.angle_gamma   90.00
#
_symmetry.space_group_name_H-M   'P 1'
#
loop_
_entity.id
_entity.type
_entity.pdbx_description
1 polymer ?
#
loop_
_entity_poly.entity_id
_entity_poly.type
_entity_poly.pdbx_seq_one_letter_code
_entity_poly.pdbx_strand_id
1 'polypeptide(L)'
;MMLMSAIAIVLLAGCAPSVPTSGTTTSPSAQPSTVKSNSVLFAYVGTGIKEPVTELAQMYEAKTGTKVEMTFNSSGALLSQVETAKKGDIYLPGGMPYVEKAKNAGHVSETVGPIAYHVPVIMTPKGNPAQIKSLKDLTRSNVKLILPDTEATAIGKSALHIFEKAEISKDVLKNVQAYVETAPKVLTTLQLGQGNAAIGEYSAAVKAKDMVDLIEIDPQFNEVEQIPCAVLTYSNQQTEATNFLDFMAKEGPKVFEKYGFKTRLDTP
;
A
#
# COMPACT_ATOMS: atom_id res chain seq x y z
N MET A 1 42.12 49.56 5.36
CA MET A 1 41.28 50.30 4.38
C MET A 1 39.83 50.11 4.84
N MET A 2 39.34 50.89 5.80
CA MET A 2 38.73 52.21 5.59
C MET A 2 37.80 52.23 4.38
N LEU A 3 36.49 52.19 4.61
CA LEU A 3 35.59 53.23 4.15
C LEU A 3 34.30 53.24 4.99
N MET A 4 34.18 54.28 5.81
CA MET A 4 32.92 54.82 6.31
C MET A 4 32.03 55.26 5.14
N SER A 5 30.72 55.06 5.25
CA SER A 5 29.78 56.08 4.77
C SER A 5 28.48 56.00 5.57
N ALA A 6 28.20 57.09 6.29
CA ALA A 6 26.94 57.43 6.93
C ALA A 6 25.97 58.11 5.93
N ILE A 7 24.80 58.56 6.43
CA ILE A 7 23.75 59.46 5.84
C ILE A 7 22.51 58.67 5.37
N ALA A 8 21.26 59.00 5.68
CA ALA A 8 20.63 59.96 6.59
C ALA A 8 19.14 59.59 6.80
N ILE A 9 18.60 60.05 7.92
CA ILE A 9 17.19 59.95 8.33
C ILE A 9 16.37 61.03 7.59
N VAL A 10 15.21 60.66 7.06
CA VAL A 10 14.11 61.61 6.77
C VAL A 10 12.82 61.05 7.34
N LEU A 11 12.36 61.69 8.42
CA LEU A 11 11.03 61.58 9.01
C LEU A 11 10.10 62.55 8.27
N LEU A 12 8.98 62.04 7.77
CA LEU A 12 7.85 62.88 7.36
C LEU A 12 6.61 62.41 8.10
N ALA A 13 6.27 63.18 9.14
CA ALA A 13 5.00 63.16 9.82
C ALA A 13 3.95 63.82 8.92
N GLY A 14 2.85 63.13 8.66
CA GLY A 14 1.67 63.66 7.98
C GLY A 14 0.42 63.39 8.82
N CYS A 15 0.03 64.36 9.64
CA CYS A 15 -1.29 64.43 10.26
C CYS A 15 -2.24 65.19 9.33
N ALA A 16 -3.43 64.64 9.07
CA ALA A 16 -4.57 65.37 8.52
C ALA A 16 -5.88 64.86 9.17
N PRO A 17 -6.92 65.71 9.26
CA PRO A 17 -7.93 65.63 10.31
C PRO A 17 -9.22 64.87 9.95
N SER A 18 -9.99 64.63 11.00
CA SER A 18 -11.20 63.84 11.17
C SER A 18 -12.47 64.37 10.47
N VAL A 19 -13.30 63.44 9.99
CA VAL A 19 -14.76 63.61 9.80
C VAL A 19 -15.47 62.33 10.29
N PRO A 20 -16.49 62.41 11.16
CA PRO A 20 -17.28 61.25 11.59
C PRO A 20 -18.47 61.05 10.65
N THR A 21 -18.75 59.81 10.24
CA THR A 21 -20.08 59.45 9.71
C THR A 21 -20.45 58.04 10.13
N SER A 22 -21.56 57.97 10.86
CA SER A 22 -22.21 56.80 11.39
C SER A 22 -22.76 55.88 10.30
N GLY A 23 -22.71 54.57 10.57
CA GLY A 23 -23.71 53.59 10.14
C GLY A 23 -23.55 53.02 8.73
N THR A 24 -23.17 51.75 8.64
CA THR A 24 -24.06 50.65 8.24
C THR A 24 -23.27 49.35 8.27
N THR A 25 -23.74 48.41 9.10
CA THR A 25 -23.25 47.06 9.21
C THR A 25 -23.65 46.28 7.95
N THR A 26 -22.73 46.11 7.01
CA THR A 26 -22.86 45.13 5.93
C THR A 26 -21.76 44.10 6.07
N SER A 27 -22.17 42.93 6.57
CA SER A 27 -21.41 41.69 6.65
C SER A 27 -20.86 41.32 5.27
N PRO A 28 -19.53 41.12 5.10
CA PRO A 28 -19.02 40.50 3.89
C PRO A 28 -19.40 39.02 3.92
N SER A 29 -20.22 38.61 2.95
CA SER A 29 -20.47 37.21 2.65
C SER A 29 -19.13 36.51 2.46
N ALA A 30 -18.81 35.59 3.36
CA ALA A 30 -17.63 34.75 3.28
C ALA A 30 -17.78 33.82 2.08
N GLN A 31 -17.12 34.19 0.99
CA GLN A 31 -16.75 33.25 -0.06
C GLN A 31 -15.95 32.11 0.62
N PRO A 32 -16.22 30.82 0.33
CA PRO A 32 -15.40 29.75 0.87
C PRO A 32 -14.01 29.84 0.23
N SER A 33 -13.12 30.54 0.91
CA SER A 33 -11.68 30.51 0.67
C SER A 33 -11.25 29.08 0.93
N THR A 34 -11.01 28.31 -0.14
CA THR A 34 -10.24 27.07 -0.05
C THR A 34 -8.84 27.46 0.43
N VAL A 35 -8.64 27.46 1.74
CA VAL A 35 -7.31 27.51 2.34
C VAL A 35 -6.63 26.24 1.84
N LYS A 36 -5.73 26.37 0.86
CA LYS A 36 -4.78 25.31 0.54
C LYS A 36 -3.93 25.14 1.80
N SER A 37 -4.28 24.15 2.60
CA SER A 37 -3.47 23.70 3.72
C SER A 37 -2.17 23.17 3.12
N ASN A 38 -1.04 23.83 3.40
CA ASN A 38 0.29 23.29 3.10
C ASN A 38 0.67 22.24 4.16
N SER A 39 -0.26 21.35 4.54
CA SER A 39 -0.01 20.25 5.47
C SER A 39 0.85 19.18 4.79
N VAL A 40 1.73 18.57 5.56
CA VAL A 40 2.56 17.44 5.14
C VAL A 40 2.24 16.28 6.06
N LEU A 41 1.70 15.19 5.51
CA LEU A 41 1.49 13.93 6.23
C LEU A 41 2.70 13.02 6.03
N PHE A 42 3.10 12.31 7.07
CA PHE A 42 4.13 11.27 6.99
C PHE A 42 3.51 9.87 7.07
N ALA A 43 3.81 9.04 6.08
CA ALA A 43 3.25 7.71 5.91
C ALA A 43 4.33 6.61 5.91
N TYR A 44 4.08 5.55 6.68
CA TYR A 44 4.85 4.31 6.64
C TYR A 44 4.17 3.33 5.67
N VAL A 45 4.85 2.96 4.58
CA VAL A 45 4.23 2.21 3.48
C VAL A 45 4.99 0.92 3.18
N GLY A 46 4.27 -0.20 3.13
CA GLY A 46 4.83 -1.50 2.77
C GLY A 46 5.41 -1.50 1.36
N THR A 47 6.60 -2.05 1.17
CA THR A 47 7.26 -2.09 -0.15
C THR A 47 6.39 -2.76 -1.23
N GLY A 48 5.58 -3.76 -0.87
CA GLY A 48 4.69 -4.48 -1.80
C GLY A 48 3.57 -3.63 -2.41
N ILE A 49 3.24 -2.49 -1.80
CA ILE A 49 2.17 -1.58 -2.24
C ILE A 49 2.71 -0.20 -2.64
N LYS A 50 4.03 -0.07 -2.80
CA LYS A 50 4.71 1.21 -3.10
C LYS A 50 4.12 1.92 -4.31
N GLU A 51 3.97 1.23 -5.43
CA GLU A 51 3.51 1.83 -6.69
C GLU A 51 2.10 2.43 -6.57
N PRO A 52 1.05 1.67 -6.20
CA PRO A 52 -0.30 2.23 -6.09
C PRO A 52 -0.41 3.34 -5.03
N VAL A 53 0.28 3.20 -3.88
CA VAL A 53 0.24 4.22 -2.83
C VAL A 53 0.97 5.51 -3.27
N THR A 54 2.03 5.40 -4.07
CA THR A 54 2.72 6.58 -4.61
C THR A 54 1.81 7.35 -5.58
N GLU A 55 1.07 6.66 -6.45
CA GLU A 55 0.09 7.30 -7.33
C GLU A 55 -1.05 7.96 -6.52
N LEU A 56 -1.56 7.28 -5.49
CA LEU A 56 -2.59 7.84 -4.60
C LEU A 56 -2.12 9.08 -3.85
N ALA A 57 -0.88 9.09 -3.34
CA ALA A 57 -0.29 10.25 -2.70
C ALA A 57 -0.21 11.46 -3.65
N GLN A 58 0.23 11.25 -4.90
CA GLN A 58 0.27 12.30 -5.92
C GLN A 58 -1.13 12.80 -6.29
N MET A 59 -2.10 11.89 -6.42
CA MET A 59 -3.50 12.25 -6.69
C MET A 59 -4.11 13.04 -5.53
N TYR A 60 -3.78 12.69 -4.30
CA TYR A 60 -4.25 13.40 -3.10
C TYR A 60 -3.68 14.82 -3.07
N GLU A 61 -2.36 14.96 -3.22
CA GLU A 61 -1.68 16.27 -3.26
C GLU A 61 -2.24 17.16 -4.38
N ALA A 62 -2.48 16.61 -5.57
CA ALA A 62 -3.08 17.36 -6.67
C ALA A 62 -4.52 17.84 -6.37
N LYS A 63 -5.30 17.08 -5.59
CA LYS A 63 -6.69 17.39 -5.25
C LYS A 63 -6.81 18.35 -4.07
N THR A 64 -5.96 18.21 -3.04
CA THR A 64 -6.11 18.91 -1.76
C THR A 64 -5.03 19.95 -1.49
N GLY A 65 -3.85 19.81 -2.12
CA GLY A 65 -2.64 20.56 -1.78
C GLY A 65 -1.84 19.96 -0.62
N THR A 66 -2.36 18.92 0.06
CA THR A 66 -1.69 18.24 1.17
C THR A 66 -0.67 17.24 0.63
N LYS A 67 0.61 17.42 0.97
CA LYS A 67 1.68 16.52 0.57
C LYS A 67 1.71 15.28 1.45
N VAL A 68 1.98 14.11 0.88
CA VAL A 68 2.19 12.87 1.65
C VAL A 68 3.62 12.39 1.43
N GLU A 69 4.47 12.56 2.44
CA GLU A 69 5.81 12.01 2.46
C GLU A 69 5.80 10.58 2.95
N MET A 70 6.51 9.69 2.26
CA MET A 70 6.45 8.26 2.50
C MET A 70 7.83 7.68 2.79
N THR A 71 7.89 6.75 3.74
CA THR A 71 8.99 5.80 3.88
C THR A 71 8.52 4.42 3.47
N PHE A 72 9.42 3.63 2.89
CA PHE A 72 9.11 2.29 2.39
C PHE A 72 9.97 1.23 3.09
N ASN A 73 9.33 0.20 3.63
CA ASN A 73 10.04 -0.94 4.23
C ASN A 73 9.15 -2.19 4.27
N SER A 74 9.69 -3.31 4.78
CA SER A 74 8.90 -4.50 5.11
C SER A 74 7.93 -4.21 6.26
N SER A 75 6.76 -4.88 6.26
CA SER A 75 5.70 -4.66 7.25
C SER A 75 6.18 -4.78 8.69
N GLY A 76 7.04 -5.76 8.98
CA GLY A 76 7.64 -5.93 10.30
C GLY A 76 8.60 -4.80 10.69
N ALA A 77 9.43 -4.35 9.75
CA ALA A 77 10.32 -3.21 10.01
C ALA A 77 9.53 -1.91 10.22
N LEU A 78 8.43 -1.70 9.49
CA LEU A 78 7.55 -0.55 9.69
C LEU A 78 6.88 -0.59 11.08
N LEU A 79 6.42 -1.76 11.53
CA LEU A 79 5.88 -1.91 12.88
C LEU A 79 6.92 -1.51 13.94
N SER A 80 8.14 -2.04 13.86
CA SER A 80 9.23 -1.67 14.77
C SER A 80 9.59 -0.18 14.71
N GLN A 81 9.52 0.44 13.51
CA GLN A 81 9.71 1.87 13.35
C GLN A 81 8.62 2.69 14.05
N VAL A 82 7.35 2.30 13.92
CA VAL A 82 6.23 2.96 14.60
C VAL A 82 6.37 2.84 16.12
N GLU A 83 6.67 1.64 16.63
CA GLU A 83 6.86 1.35 18.06
C GLU A 83 7.99 2.20 18.68
N THR A 84 9.09 2.33 17.95
CA THR A 84 10.30 3.03 18.41
C THR A 84 10.17 4.54 18.26
N ALA A 85 9.75 5.00 17.08
CA ALA A 85 9.77 6.42 16.73
C ALA A 85 8.57 7.19 17.29
N LYS A 86 7.43 6.51 17.52
CA LYS A 86 6.19 7.08 18.08
C LYS A 86 5.79 8.41 17.42
N LYS A 87 5.87 8.42 16.09
CA LYS A 87 5.60 9.59 15.23
C LYS A 87 5.04 9.15 13.89
N GLY A 88 4.45 10.10 13.18
CA GLY A 88 3.89 9.92 11.84
C GLY A 88 2.37 9.92 11.88
N ASP A 89 1.77 9.93 10.69
CA ASP A 89 0.34 10.16 10.52
C ASP A 89 -0.38 8.93 9.99
N ILE A 90 0.20 8.27 8.98
CA ILE A 90 -0.44 7.16 8.27
C ILE A 90 0.41 5.89 8.35
N TYR A 91 -0.25 4.75 8.51
CA TYR A 91 0.36 3.43 8.54
C TYR A 91 -0.32 2.48 7.55
N LEU A 92 0.41 2.07 6.52
CA LEU A 92 -0.01 1.10 5.51
C LEU A 92 1.01 -0.04 5.41
N PRO A 93 1.03 -0.99 6.35
CA PRO A 93 2.04 -2.05 6.36
C PRO A 93 1.87 -3.06 5.22
N GLY A 94 0.76 -3.01 4.47
CA GLY A 94 0.43 -3.97 3.42
C GLY A 94 -0.39 -5.17 3.88
N GLY A 95 -0.59 -5.35 5.19
CA GLY A 95 -1.32 -6.50 5.74
C GLY A 95 -2.02 -6.20 7.07
N MET A 96 -3.23 -6.71 7.23
CA MET A 96 -4.06 -6.52 8.44
C MET A 96 -3.41 -7.00 9.75
N PRO A 97 -2.71 -8.16 9.82
CA PRO A 97 -2.08 -8.62 11.06
C PRO A 97 -1.09 -7.60 11.68
N TYR A 98 -0.44 -6.77 10.84
CA TYR A 98 0.46 -5.72 11.33
C TYR A 98 -0.28 -4.48 11.83
N VAL A 99 -1.44 -4.16 11.26
CA VAL A 99 -2.32 -3.10 11.79
C VAL A 99 -2.93 -3.54 13.11
N GLU A 100 -3.35 -4.80 13.23
CA GLU A 100 -3.89 -5.36 14.48
C GLU A 100 -2.85 -5.35 15.61
N LYS A 101 -1.61 -5.77 15.34
CA LYS A 101 -0.51 -5.67 16.32
C LYS A 101 -0.27 -4.22 16.76
N ALA A 102 -0.19 -3.28 15.81
CA ALA A 102 -0.02 -1.86 16.12
C ALA A 102 -1.19 -1.29 16.92
N LYS A 103 -2.43 -1.67 16.59
CA LYS A 103 -3.64 -1.28 17.30
C LYS A 103 -3.66 -1.81 18.73
N ASN A 104 -3.32 -3.09 18.93
CA ASN A 104 -3.24 -3.72 20.26
C ASN A 104 -2.17 -3.07 21.15
N ALA A 105 -1.10 -2.53 20.54
CA ALA A 105 -0.07 -1.76 21.22
C ALA A 105 -0.42 -0.27 21.42
N GLY A 106 -1.60 0.19 20.98
CA GLY A 106 -2.07 1.57 21.14
C GLY A 106 -1.48 2.57 20.13
N HIS A 107 -0.93 2.09 19.01
CA HIS A 107 -0.31 2.93 17.98
C HIS A 107 -1.30 3.40 16.91
N VAL A 108 -2.47 2.78 16.79
CA VAL A 108 -3.46 3.06 15.73
C VAL A 108 -4.75 3.63 16.34
N SER A 109 -5.20 4.77 15.83
CA SER A 109 -6.46 5.42 16.24
C SER A 109 -7.64 5.00 15.35
N GLU A 110 -7.41 4.92 14.05
CA GLU A 110 -8.43 4.66 13.04
C GLU A 110 -7.90 3.72 11.96
N THR A 111 -8.80 2.96 11.31
CA THR A 111 -8.44 2.03 10.24
C THR A 111 -9.56 1.98 9.22
N VAL A 112 -9.19 1.92 7.95
CA VAL A 112 -10.12 1.66 6.83
C VAL A 112 -9.59 0.55 5.95
N GLY A 113 -10.52 -0.10 5.25
CA GLY A 113 -10.23 -1.12 4.27
C GLY A 113 -11.22 -2.28 4.32
N PRO A 114 -10.95 -3.35 3.58
CA PRO A 114 -9.79 -3.52 2.70
C PRO A 114 -9.82 -2.55 1.51
N ILE A 115 -8.67 -1.96 1.18
CA ILE A 115 -8.49 -1.16 -0.04
C ILE A 115 -8.27 -2.09 -1.24
N ALA A 116 -7.55 -3.18 -1.00
CA ALA A 116 -7.20 -4.21 -1.95
C ALA A 116 -6.81 -5.49 -1.20
N TYR A 117 -6.43 -6.52 -1.95
CA TYR A 117 -6.05 -7.82 -1.42
C TYR A 117 -4.75 -8.33 -2.04
N HIS A 118 -3.89 -8.91 -1.21
CA HIS A 118 -2.88 -9.87 -1.64
C HIS A 118 -3.54 -11.23 -1.81
N VAL A 119 -3.42 -11.82 -3.01
CA VAL A 119 -4.15 -13.03 -3.39
C VAL A 119 -3.17 -14.02 -3.99
N PRO A 120 -2.84 -15.10 -3.26
CA PRO A 120 -2.08 -16.20 -3.83
C PRO A 120 -2.84 -16.88 -4.96
N VAL A 121 -2.12 -17.18 -6.04
CA VAL A 121 -2.61 -17.89 -7.22
C VAL A 121 -1.57 -18.90 -7.69
N ILE A 122 -2.01 -19.83 -8.54
CA ILE A 122 -1.10 -20.67 -9.30
C ILE A 122 -0.82 -19.99 -10.64
N MET A 123 0.46 -19.88 -11.00
CA MET A 123 0.92 -19.41 -12.30
C MET A 123 1.51 -20.58 -13.09
N THR A 124 1.24 -20.63 -14.39
CA THR A 124 1.86 -21.58 -15.31
C THR A 124 2.42 -20.85 -16.54
N PRO A 125 3.36 -21.42 -17.31
CA PRO A 125 3.74 -20.85 -18.60
C PRO A 125 2.51 -20.70 -19.50
N LYS A 126 2.52 -19.71 -20.40
CA LYS A 126 1.41 -19.49 -21.33
C LYS A 126 0.99 -20.77 -22.05
N GLY A 127 -0.31 -21.02 -22.11
CA GLY A 127 -0.90 -22.24 -22.67
C GLY A 127 -0.99 -23.39 -21.67
N ASN A 128 -0.50 -23.22 -20.43
CA ASN A 128 -0.57 -24.19 -19.34
C ASN A 128 -0.15 -25.61 -19.77
N PRO A 129 1.12 -25.81 -20.16
CA PRO A 129 1.58 -27.10 -20.70
C PRO A 129 1.50 -28.25 -19.70
N ALA A 130 1.52 -27.94 -18.39
CA ALA A 130 1.33 -28.91 -17.33
C ALA A 130 -0.14 -29.26 -17.09
N GLN A 131 -1.09 -28.57 -17.73
CA GLN A 131 -2.54 -28.77 -17.56
C GLN A 131 -3.01 -28.66 -16.10
N ILE A 132 -2.47 -27.69 -15.35
CA ILE A 132 -2.89 -27.44 -13.96
C ILE A 132 -4.26 -26.77 -13.97
N LYS A 133 -5.22 -27.27 -13.21
CA LYS A 133 -6.54 -26.64 -13.02
C LYS A 133 -6.86 -26.35 -11.56
N SER A 134 -6.09 -26.93 -10.63
CA SER A 134 -6.34 -26.85 -9.19
C SER A 134 -5.05 -27.07 -8.39
N LEU A 135 -5.10 -26.82 -7.07
CA LEU A 135 -3.99 -27.15 -6.15
C LEU A 135 -3.58 -28.62 -6.22
N LYS A 136 -4.55 -29.54 -6.30
CA LYS A 136 -4.28 -30.98 -6.31
C LYS A 136 -3.43 -31.38 -7.52
N ASP A 137 -3.59 -30.69 -8.64
CA ASP A 137 -2.81 -30.96 -9.85
C ASP A 137 -1.32 -30.68 -9.67
N LEU A 138 -0.92 -29.87 -8.68
CA LEU A 138 0.47 -29.59 -8.33
C LEU A 138 1.18 -30.81 -7.73
N THR A 139 0.45 -31.85 -7.30
CA THR A 139 1.01 -33.09 -6.74
C THR A 139 1.47 -34.08 -7.81
N ARG A 140 1.12 -33.85 -9.08
CA ARG A 140 1.46 -34.77 -10.18
C ARG A 140 2.97 -34.78 -10.47
N SER A 141 3.51 -35.95 -10.80
CA SER A 141 4.96 -36.16 -10.97
C SER A 141 5.61 -35.38 -12.12
N ASN A 142 4.83 -34.89 -13.08
CA ASN A 142 5.33 -34.05 -14.18
C ASN A 142 5.38 -32.56 -13.81
N VAL A 143 4.96 -32.17 -12.61
CA VAL A 143 5.01 -30.78 -12.15
C VAL A 143 6.40 -30.43 -11.64
N LYS A 144 6.86 -29.25 -12.05
CA LYS A 144 8.10 -28.60 -11.64
C LYS A 144 7.73 -27.27 -11.00
N LEU A 145 7.53 -27.30 -9.69
CA LEU A 145 6.96 -26.20 -8.93
C LEU A 145 8.05 -25.21 -8.51
N ILE A 146 7.79 -23.93 -8.72
CA ILE A 146 8.59 -22.83 -8.15
C ILE A 146 7.80 -22.26 -6.98
N LEU A 147 8.43 -22.18 -5.82
CA LEU A 147 7.86 -21.52 -4.64
C LEU A 147 8.67 -20.28 -4.28
N PRO A 148 8.01 -19.22 -3.80
CA PRO A 148 8.69 -18.24 -2.97
C PRO A 148 9.34 -18.92 -1.77
N ASP A 149 10.46 -18.38 -1.28
CA ASP A 149 11.10 -18.86 -0.08
C ASP A 149 10.11 -18.86 1.09
N THR A 150 9.95 -20.02 1.73
CA THR A 150 8.89 -20.29 2.71
C THR A 150 9.19 -19.70 4.08
N GLU A 151 10.42 -19.30 4.35
CA GLU A 151 10.84 -18.70 5.63
C GLU A 151 10.97 -17.18 5.50
N ALA A 152 11.49 -16.72 4.37
CA ALA A 152 11.84 -15.33 4.11
C ALA A 152 10.68 -14.50 3.53
N THR A 153 9.69 -15.12 2.87
CA THR A 153 8.61 -14.39 2.20
C THR A 153 7.24 -14.68 2.80
N ALA A 154 6.37 -13.66 2.85
CA ALA A 154 4.99 -13.81 3.33
C ALA A 154 4.19 -14.78 2.45
N ILE A 155 4.26 -14.64 1.13
CA ILE A 155 3.57 -15.54 0.20
C ILE A 155 4.10 -16.98 0.26
N GLY A 156 5.38 -17.19 0.56
CA GLY A 156 5.94 -18.54 0.77
C GLY A 156 5.33 -19.22 2.00
N LYS A 157 5.16 -18.48 3.11
CA LYS A 157 4.44 -18.96 4.30
C LYS A 157 2.97 -19.26 3.99
N SER A 158 2.30 -18.35 3.28
CA SER A 158 0.93 -18.57 2.82
C SER A 158 0.82 -19.83 1.95
N ALA A 159 1.77 -20.09 1.05
CA ALA A 159 1.78 -21.29 0.21
C ALA A 159 1.81 -22.57 1.05
N LEU A 160 2.63 -22.62 2.12
CA LEU A 160 2.66 -23.78 3.02
C LEU A 160 1.32 -23.99 3.72
N HIS A 161 0.72 -22.93 4.27
CA HIS A 161 -0.59 -23.03 4.91
C HIS A 161 -1.69 -23.45 3.93
N ILE A 162 -1.66 -22.95 2.69
CA ILE A 162 -2.58 -23.36 1.62
C ILE A 162 -2.44 -24.86 1.35
N PHE A 163 -1.20 -25.37 1.27
CA PHE A 163 -0.94 -26.80 1.06
C PHE A 163 -1.36 -27.66 2.25
N GLU A 164 -1.23 -27.16 3.47
CA GLU A 164 -1.70 -27.82 4.69
C GLU A 164 -3.22 -27.89 4.74
N LYS A 165 -3.92 -26.78 4.48
CA LYS A 165 -5.39 -26.74 4.40
C LYS A 165 -5.94 -27.69 3.34
N ALA A 166 -5.22 -27.84 2.23
CA ALA A 166 -5.58 -28.76 1.15
C ALA A 166 -5.09 -30.20 1.38
N GLU A 167 -4.40 -30.48 2.49
CA GLU A 167 -3.84 -31.79 2.85
C GLU A 167 -2.89 -32.38 1.78
N ILE A 168 -2.18 -31.53 1.02
CA ILE A 168 -1.29 -31.94 -0.07
C ILE A 168 0.20 -31.70 0.20
N SER A 169 0.57 -31.09 1.33
CA SER A 169 1.95 -30.66 1.63
C SER A 169 3.01 -31.73 1.33
N LYS A 170 2.78 -32.97 1.79
CA LYS A 170 3.74 -34.07 1.59
C LYS A 170 4.02 -34.38 0.12
N ASP A 171 3.01 -34.28 -0.74
CA ASP A 171 3.13 -34.66 -2.15
C ASP A 171 3.53 -33.48 -3.04
N VAL A 172 2.99 -32.29 -2.78
CA VAL A 172 3.32 -31.08 -3.56
C VAL A 172 4.77 -30.65 -3.34
N LEU A 173 5.30 -30.77 -2.11
CA LEU A 173 6.67 -30.34 -1.80
C LEU A 173 7.74 -31.20 -2.49
N LYS A 174 7.42 -32.44 -2.89
CA LYS A 174 8.32 -33.30 -3.70
C LYS A 174 8.56 -32.74 -5.10
N ASN A 175 7.64 -31.92 -5.61
CA ASN A 175 7.69 -31.36 -6.96
C ASN A 175 8.38 -30.00 -7.01
N VAL A 176 8.81 -29.45 -5.86
CA VAL A 176 9.48 -28.16 -5.80
C VAL A 176 10.88 -28.26 -6.41
N GLN A 177 11.13 -27.47 -7.45
CA GLN A 177 12.42 -27.39 -8.13
C GLN A 177 13.26 -26.22 -7.64
N ALA A 178 12.61 -25.15 -7.21
CA ALA A 178 13.28 -23.94 -6.75
C ALA A 178 12.47 -23.22 -5.68
N TYR A 179 13.19 -22.76 -4.66
CA TYR A 179 12.74 -21.73 -3.74
C TYR A 179 13.38 -20.41 -4.16
N VAL A 180 12.58 -19.37 -4.35
CA VAL A 180 13.07 -18.06 -4.79
C VAL A 180 12.92 -17.01 -3.70
N GLU A 181 13.98 -16.27 -3.49
CA GLU A 181 14.16 -15.32 -2.39
C GLU A 181 13.19 -14.13 -2.37
N THR A 182 12.44 -13.86 -3.47
CA THR A 182 11.45 -12.77 -3.50
C THR A 182 10.25 -13.12 -4.38
N ALA A 183 9.08 -12.56 -4.08
CA ALA A 183 7.86 -12.78 -4.86
C ALA A 183 8.00 -12.39 -6.36
N PRO A 184 8.65 -11.28 -6.75
CA PRO A 184 8.87 -10.97 -8.17
C PRO A 184 9.74 -12.01 -8.91
N LYS A 185 10.71 -12.63 -8.22
CA LYS A 185 11.58 -13.65 -8.82
C LYS A 185 10.83 -14.92 -9.22
N VAL A 186 9.65 -15.19 -8.64
CA VAL A 186 8.81 -16.34 -9.02
C VAL A 186 8.45 -16.25 -10.50
N LEU A 187 7.93 -15.10 -10.93
CA LEU A 187 7.51 -14.88 -12.30
C LEU A 187 8.70 -15.00 -13.26
N THR A 188 9.82 -14.34 -12.96
CA THR A 188 11.04 -14.43 -13.80
C THR A 188 11.54 -15.87 -13.91
N THR A 189 11.55 -16.61 -12.81
CA THR A 189 12.03 -18.02 -12.78
C THR A 189 11.12 -18.93 -13.59
N LEU A 190 9.81 -18.71 -13.54
CA LEU A 190 8.83 -19.42 -14.37
C LEU A 190 9.02 -19.10 -15.87
N GLN A 191 9.25 -17.84 -16.20
CA GLN A 191 9.51 -17.39 -17.58
C GLN A 191 10.83 -17.94 -18.14
N LEU A 192 11.84 -18.15 -17.30
CA LEU A 192 13.09 -18.79 -17.68
C LEU A 192 12.98 -20.32 -17.87
N GLY A 193 11.78 -20.89 -17.72
CA GLY A 193 11.53 -22.33 -17.93
C GLY A 193 12.11 -23.22 -16.84
N GLN A 194 12.46 -22.67 -15.67
CA GLN A 194 12.98 -23.45 -14.54
C GLN A 194 11.88 -24.20 -13.77
N GLY A 195 10.61 -23.97 -14.14
CA GLY A 195 9.45 -24.68 -13.66
C GLY A 195 8.32 -24.64 -14.69
N ASN A 196 7.26 -25.41 -14.43
CA ASN A 196 6.03 -25.40 -15.23
C ASN A 196 4.78 -25.06 -14.40
N ALA A 197 4.95 -24.77 -13.12
CA ALA A 197 3.96 -24.19 -12.24
C ALA A 197 4.66 -23.36 -11.15
N ALA A 198 3.97 -22.39 -10.57
CA ALA A 198 4.46 -21.60 -9.46
C ALA A 198 3.32 -21.11 -8.55
N ILE A 199 3.62 -20.86 -7.27
CA ILE A 199 2.73 -20.04 -6.42
C ILE A 199 3.21 -18.60 -6.45
N GLY A 200 2.32 -17.66 -6.79
CA GLY A 200 2.64 -16.23 -6.84
C GLY A 200 1.42 -15.35 -6.56
N GLU A 201 1.61 -14.04 -6.71
CA GLU A 201 0.56 -13.04 -6.46
C GLU A 201 -0.31 -12.81 -7.69
N TYR A 202 -1.62 -12.69 -7.49
CA TYR A 202 -2.60 -12.37 -8.54
C TYR A 202 -2.19 -11.13 -9.34
N SER A 203 -1.74 -10.07 -8.67
CA SER A 203 -1.34 -8.82 -9.32
C SER A 203 -0.15 -8.98 -10.25
N ALA A 204 0.81 -9.83 -9.90
CA ALA A 204 1.94 -10.16 -10.76
C ALA A 204 1.50 -10.97 -11.98
N ALA A 205 0.62 -11.96 -11.78
CA ALA A 205 0.08 -12.78 -12.87
C ALA A 205 -0.74 -11.95 -13.87
N VAL A 206 -1.59 -11.02 -13.39
CA VAL A 206 -2.36 -10.10 -14.24
C VAL A 206 -1.45 -9.17 -15.05
N LYS A 207 -0.43 -8.59 -14.41
CA LYS A 207 0.57 -7.77 -15.11
C LYS A 207 1.32 -8.55 -16.19
N ALA A 208 1.45 -9.87 -16.04
CA ALA A 208 2.16 -10.76 -16.96
C ALA A 208 1.25 -11.69 -17.78
N LYS A 209 -0.04 -11.34 -17.97
CA LYS A 209 -1.07 -12.19 -18.60
C LYS A 209 -0.73 -12.73 -20.00
N ASP A 210 0.17 -12.06 -20.72
CA ASP A 210 0.60 -12.46 -22.06
C ASP A 210 1.71 -13.54 -22.00
N MET A 211 2.32 -13.73 -20.82
CA MET A 211 3.45 -14.64 -20.59
C MET A 211 3.09 -15.84 -19.71
N VAL A 212 2.08 -15.70 -18.84
CA VAL A 212 1.64 -16.74 -17.92
C VAL A 212 0.13 -16.94 -18.00
N ASP A 213 -0.31 -18.13 -17.64
CA ASP A 213 -1.72 -18.38 -17.32
C ASP A 213 -1.90 -18.41 -15.80
N LEU A 214 -2.99 -17.78 -15.36
CA LEU A 214 -3.40 -17.64 -13.96
C LEU A 214 -4.49 -18.67 -13.65
N ILE A 215 -4.28 -19.47 -12.61
CA ILE A 215 -5.28 -20.38 -12.06
C ILE A 215 -5.54 -19.96 -10.62
N GLU A 216 -6.79 -19.59 -10.33
CA GLU A 216 -7.20 -19.20 -8.98
C GLU A 216 -7.19 -20.43 -8.06
N ILE A 217 -6.74 -20.21 -6.83
CA ILE A 217 -6.82 -21.21 -5.78
C ILE A 217 -8.21 -21.12 -5.17
N ASP A 218 -8.86 -22.27 -4.99
CA ASP A 218 -10.18 -22.36 -4.37
C ASP A 218 -10.20 -21.57 -3.04
N PRO A 219 -11.16 -20.64 -2.84
CA PRO A 219 -11.25 -19.80 -1.65
C PRO A 219 -11.23 -20.57 -0.33
N GLN A 220 -11.69 -21.83 -0.31
CA GLN A 220 -11.69 -22.65 0.91
C GLN A 220 -10.27 -22.98 1.41
N PHE A 221 -9.29 -23.01 0.51
CA PHE A 221 -7.88 -23.29 0.83
C PHE A 221 -7.01 -22.04 0.82
N ASN A 222 -7.43 -20.99 0.12
CA ASN A 222 -6.58 -19.82 -0.12
C ASN A 222 -6.30 -19.02 1.18
N GLU A 223 -5.22 -18.25 1.16
CA GLU A 223 -4.78 -17.34 2.23
C GLU A 223 -4.73 -15.92 1.67
N VAL A 224 -5.90 -15.28 1.62
CA VAL A 224 -6.04 -13.93 1.09
C VAL A 224 -5.83 -12.91 2.20
N GLU A 225 -4.92 -11.97 1.98
CA GLU A 225 -4.59 -10.93 2.96
C GLU A 225 -5.14 -9.57 2.54
N GLN A 226 -5.83 -8.91 3.47
CA GLN A 226 -6.37 -7.57 3.27
C GLN A 226 -5.27 -6.52 3.35
N ILE A 227 -5.36 -5.52 2.47
CA ILE A 227 -4.51 -4.33 2.48
C ILE A 227 -5.30 -3.18 3.13
N PRO A 228 -5.06 -2.88 4.43
CA PRO A 228 -5.68 -1.75 5.11
C PRO A 228 -4.86 -0.45 4.97
N CYS A 229 -5.50 0.66 5.33
CA CYS A 229 -4.83 1.91 5.70
C CYS A 229 -5.24 2.27 7.13
N ALA A 230 -4.32 2.84 7.90
CA ALA A 230 -4.57 3.21 9.28
C ALA A 230 -3.98 4.58 9.62
N VAL A 231 -4.59 5.25 10.60
CA VAL A 231 -4.10 6.50 11.19
C VAL A 231 -3.39 6.19 12.50
N LEU A 232 -2.23 6.81 12.71
CA LEU A 232 -1.45 6.66 13.93
C LEU A 232 -1.97 7.57 15.04
N THR A 233 -1.93 7.09 16.29
CA THR A 233 -2.27 7.89 17.48
C THR A 233 -1.35 9.09 17.69
N TYR A 234 -0.17 9.07 17.05
CA TYR A 234 0.87 10.09 17.13
C TYR A 234 0.70 11.25 16.14
N SER A 235 -0.31 11.21 15.26
CA SER A 235 -0.53 12.30 14.31
C SER A 235 -0.86 13.60 15.05
N ASN A 236 -0.13 14.66 14.72
CA ASN A 236 -0.47 16.02 15.15
C ASN A 236 -1.48 16.69 14.20
N GLN A 237 -1.94 15.98 13.17
CA GLN A 237 -2.83 16.46 12.11
C GLN A 237 -3.97 15.44 11.89
N GLN A 238 -4.61 14.98 12.98
CA GLN A 238 -5.60 13.89 12.94
C GLN A 238 -6.70 14.09 11.89
N THR A 239 -7.25 15.30 11.76
CA THR A 239 -8.26 15.60 10.74
C THR A 239 -7.74 15.39 9.32
N GLU A 240 -6.52 15.86 9.02
CA GLU A 240 -5.91 15.66 7.70
C GLU A 240 -5.58 14.18 7.45
N ALA A 241 -5.15 13.46 8.49
CA ALA A 241 -4.85 12.04 8.40
C ALA A 241 -6.13 11.21 8.13
N THR A 242 -7.24 11.50 8.82
CA THR A 242 -8.55 10.90 8.56
C THR A 242 -9.06 11.27 7.16
N ASN A 243 -8.88 12.51 6.70
CA ASN A 243 -9.22 12.90 5.33
C ASN A 243 -8.44 12.08 4.28
N PHE A 244 -7.16 11.78 4.53
CA PHE A 244 -6.38 10.90 3.67
C PHE A 244 -6.86 9.45 3.75
N LEU A 245 -7.24 8.97 4.95
CA LEU A 245 -7.81 7.66 5.16
C LEU A 245 -9.09 7.45 4.32
N ASP A 246 -10.02 8.40 4.36
CA ASP A 246 -11.25 8.40 3.57
C ASP A 246 -10.96 8.45 2.06
N PHE A 247 -9.97 9.25 1.66
CA PHE A 247 -9.51 9.30 0.28
C PHE A 247 -8.99 7.93 -0.19
N MET A 248 -8.17 7.26 0.63
CA MET A 248 -7.67 5.91 0.33
C MET A 248 -8.80 4.90 0.21
N ALA A 249 -9.83 4.97 1.06
CA ALA A 249 -10.99 4.09 0.96
C ALA A 249 -11.79 4.31 -0.34
N LYS A 250 -11.95 5.57 -0.75
CA LYS A 250 -12.75 5.94 -1.92
C LYS A 250 -12.03 5.72 -3.25
N GLU A 251 -10.77 6.15 -3.35
CA GLU A 251 -10.02 6.20 -4.61
C GLU A 251 -9.02 5.04 -4.73
N GLY A 252 -8.61 4.48 -3.58
CA GLY A 252 -7.63 3.41 -3.50
C GLY A 252 -7.99 2.19 -4.34
N PRO A 253 -9.19 1.59 -4.21
CA PRO A 253 -9.54 0.40 -4.98
C PRO A 253 -9.30 0.57 -6.49
N LYS A 254 -9.77 1.67 -7.08
CA LYS A 254 -9.60 1.92 -8.51
C LYS A 254 -8.13 2.02 -8.93
N VAL A 255 -7.29 2.65 -8.09
CA VAL A 255 -5.84 2.73 -8.37
C VAL A 255 -5.19 1.36 -8.19
N PHE A 256 -5.51 0.61 -7.14
CA PHE A 256 -4.96 -0.73 -6.92
C PHE A 256 -5.32 -1.72 -8.04
N GLU A 257 -6.53 -1.63 -8.60
CA GLU A 257 -6.95 -2.40 -9.80
C GLU A 257 -6.06 -2.13 -11.02
N LYS A 258 -5.67 -0.87 -11.25
CA LYS A 258 -4.73 -0.49 -12.34
C LYS A 258 -3.37 -1.18 -12.17
N TYR A 259 -2.97 -1.45 -10.93
CA TYR A 259 -1.76 -2.21 -10.59
C TYR A 259 -2.01 -3.73 -10.46
N GLY A 260 -3.18 -4.21 -10.88
CA GLY A 260 -3.51 -5.63 -10.98
C GLY A 260 -3.98 -6.29 -9.67
N PHE A 261 -4.12 -5.55 -8.58
CA PHE A 261 -4.62 -6.12 -7.33
C PHE A 261 -6.11 -6.44 -7.43
N LYS A 262 -6.55 -7.52 -6.77
CA LYS A 262 -7.98 -7.69 -6.48
C LYS A 262 -8.39 -6.65 -5.44
N THR A 263 -9.55 -6.06 -5.64
CA THR A 263 -10.18 -5.06 -4.74
C THR A 263 -11.56 -5.49 -4.27
N ARG A 264 -12.05 -6.57 -4.84
CA ARG A 264 -13.22 -7.32 -4.42
C ARG A 264 -12.84 -8.79 -4.55
N LEU A 265 -13.31 -9.59 -3.60
CA LEU A 265 -13.26 -11.04 -3.71
C LEU A 265 -14.59 -11.48 -4.28
N ASP A 266 -14.55 -12.41 -5.23
CA ASP A 266 -15.76 -13.04 -5.72
C ASP A 266 -16.34 -13.86 -4.57
N THR A 267 -17.50 -13.46 -4.06
CA THR A 267 -18.22 -14.25 -3.07
C THR A 267 -18.72 -15.51 -3.76
N PRO A 268 -18.51 -16.71 -3.19
CA PRO A 268 -19.14 -17.93 -3.72
C PRO A 268 -20.67 -17.81 -3.74
#